data_AF-A0A1I2D740-F1
#
_entry.id   AF-A0A1I2D740-F1
#
_cell.length_a   1.000
_cell.length_b   1.000
_cell.length_c   1.000
_cell.angle_alpha   90.00
_cell.angle_beta   90.00
_cell.angle_gamma   90.00
#
_symmetry.space_group_name_H-M   'P 1'
#
loop_
_entity.id
_entity.type
_entity.pdbx_description
1 polymer ?
#
loop_
_entity_poly.entity_id
_entity_poly.type
_entity_poly.pdbx_seq_one_letter_code
_entity_poly.pdbx_strand_id
1 'polypeptide(L)'
;MTLKVYLSGEIHTDWREQITQGATGLDVVFSGPVTDHAASDDCGVAILGAEDNKFWHDRKGAQINAIRTRKGIAEADVVVVRFGEQYKQWNAAFDAGYAAALGKSLIILHGAEHAHALKEVDAAALAVATEPRQVVEILRYVLSGSLPA
;
A
#
# COMPACT_ATOMS: atom_id res chain seq x y z
N MET A 1 -18.16 -11.45 6.46
CA MET A 1 -17.91 -10.88 5.13
C MET A 1 -16.43 -10.61 5.12
N THR A 2 -15.66 -11.38 4.35
CA THR A 2 -14.21 -11.24 4.37
C THR A 2 -13.79 -9.97 3.65
N LEU A 3 -13.23 -9.02 4.40
CA LEU A 3 -12.77 -7.73 3.87
C LEU A 3 -11.40 -7.90 3.21
N LYS A 4 -11.25 -7.47 1.95
CA LYS A 4 -9.96 -7.53 1.23
C LYS A 4 -9.22 -6.21 1.38
N VAL A 5 -8.02 -6.27 1.94
CA VAL A 5 -7.19 -5.10 2.19
C VAL A 5 -5.88 -5.19 1.41
N TYR A 6 -5.56 -4.18 0.60
CA TYR A 6 -4.28 -4.07 -0.09
C TYR A 6 -3.36 -3.07 0.61
N LEU A 7 -2.18 -3.51 1.03
CA LEU A 7 -1.18 -2.73 1.79
C LEU A 7 -0.08 -2.21 0.86
N SER A 8 -0.29 -1.03 0.27
CA SER A 8 0.71 -0.32 -0.55
C SER A 8 1.57 0.64 0.30
N GLY A 9 2.75 1.02 -0.21
CA GLY A 9 3.64 1.97 0.46
C GLY A 9 5.08 1.48 0.59
N GLU A 10 5.87 2.16 1.41
CA GLU A 10 7.26 1.76 1.72
C GLU A 10 7.37 0.33 2.21
N ILE A 11 8.56 -0.24 2.02
CA ILE A 11 8.91 -1.63 2.38
C ILE A 11 10.13 -1.67 3.32
N HIS A 12 10.45 -0.56 3.96
CA HIS A 12 11.64 -0.35 4.80
C HIS A 12 11.36 -0.50 6.30
N THR A 13 10.09 -0.56 6.72
CA THR A 13 9.68 -0.79 8.12
C THR A 13 8.71 -1.96 8.24
N ASP A 14 8.43 -2.37 9.47
CA ASP A 14 7.58 -3.51 9.85
C ASP A 14 6.08 -3.17 9.93
N TRP A 15 5.65 -2.03 9.37
CA TRP A 15 4.28 -1.54 9.52
C TRP A 15 3.20 -2.51 8.99
N ARG A 16 3.52 -3.31 7.96
CA ARG A 16 2.59 -4.32 7.42
C ARG A 16 2.42 -5.47 8.39
N GLU A 17 3.52 -5.92 8.98
CA GLU A 17 3.56 -6.94 10.02
C GLU A 17 2.74 -6.48 11.23
N GLN A 18 2.89 -5.21 11.66
CA GLN A 18 2.09 -4.65 12.75
C GLN A 18 0.59 -4.66 12.45
N ILE A 19 0.16 -4.29 11.23
CA ILE A 19 -1.26 -4.32 10.85
C ILE A 19 -1.78 -5.76 10.79
N THR A 20 -1.06 -6.65 10.11
CA THR A 20 -1.50 -8.03 9.91
C THR A 20 -1.59 -8.79 11.23
N GLN A 21 -0.60 -8.61 12.12
CA GLN A 21 -0.61 -9.22 13.46
C GLN A 21 -1.69 -8.59 14.34
N GLY A 22 -1.85 -7.26 14.34
CA GLY A 22 -2.87 -6.57 15.13
C GLY A 22 -4.31 -6.91 14.70
N ALA A 23 -4.50 -7.28 13.43
CA ALA A 23 -5.78 -7.73 12.88
C ALA A 23 -6.05 -9.23 13.09
N THR A 24 -5.21 -9.95 13.85
CA THR A 24 -5.46 -11.38 14.16
C THR A 24 -6.85 -11.55 14.77
N GLY A 25 -7.63 -12.47 14.20
CA GLY A 25 -9.02 -12.74 14.61
C GLY A 25 -10.09 -11.88 13.93
N LEU A 26 -9.71 -10.92 13.08
CA LEU A 26 -10.64 -10.21 12.19
C LEU A 26 -10.87 -10.99 10.89
N ASP A 27 -12.08 -10.91 10.31
CA ASP A 27 -12.44 -11.49 9.00
C ASP A 27 -11.87 -10.62 7.86
N VAL A 28 -10.53 -10.56 7.77
CA VAL A 28 -9.77 -9.74 6.82
C VAL A 28 -8.74 -10.61 6.09
N VAL A 29 -8.59 -10.38 4.78
CA VAL A 29 -7.48 -10.93 3.98
C VAL A 29 -6.62 -9.80 3.48
N PHE A 30 -5.31 -9.87 3.78
CA PHE A 30 -4.33 -8.89 3.35
C PHE A 30 -3.59 -9.35 2.10
N SER A 31 -3.25 -8.37 1.26
CA SER A 31 -2.36 -8.54 0.10
C SER A 31 -1.47 -7.31 -0.04
N GLY A 32 -0.40 -7.40 -0.84
CA GLY A 32 0.56 -6.31 -0.99
C GLY A 32 1.52 -6.52 -2.17
N PRO A 33 2.42 -5.55 -2.41
CA PRO A 33 3.45 -5.68 -3.42
C PRO A 33 4.49 -6.74 -3.04
N VAL A 34 5.39 -7.06 -3.98
CA VAL A 34 6.59 -7.85 -3.66
C VAL A 34 7.51 -6.99 -2.77
N THR A 35 7.86 -7.49 -1.59
CA THR A 35 8.73 -6.79 -0.63
C THR A 35 10.19 -7.23 -0.71
N ASP A 36 10.48 -8.32 -1.42
CA ASP A 36 11.84 -8.69 -1.81
C ASP A 36 12.34 -7.71 -2.86
N HIS A 37 13.27 -6.83 -2.45
CA HIS A 37 13.84 -5.80 -3.29
C HIS A 37 14.50 -6.34 -4.55
N ALA A 38 15.35 -7.38 -4.44
CA ALA A 38 16.08 -7.92 -5.58
C ALA A 38 15.12 -8.57 -6.58
N ALA A 39 14.16 -9.34 -6.07
CA ALA A 39 13.14 -9.94 -6.92
C ALA A 39 12.27 -8.89 -7.62
N SER A 40 11.91 -7.80 -6.92
CA SER A 40 11.11 -6.71 -7.47
C SER A 40 11.86 -5.94 -8.56
N ASP A 41 13.13 -5.60 -8.34
CA ASP A 41 13.93 -4.80 -9.26
C ASP A 41 14.31 -5.59 -10.52
N ASP A 42 14.67 -6.87 -10.36
CA ASP A 42 15.23 -7.68 -11.45
C ASP A 42 14.19 -8.50 -12.21
N CYS A 43 12.92 -8.55 -11.76
CA CYS A 43 11.88 -9.37 -12.41
C CYS A 43 11.75 -9.08 -13.91
N GLY A 44 11.92 -7.82 -14.30
CA GLY A 44 11.89 -7.36 -15.69
C GLY A 44 12.94 -8.05 -16.55
N VAL A 45 14.20 -7.99 -16.13
CA VAL A 45 15.33 -8.53 -16.91
C VAL A 45 15.45 -10.04 -16.79
N ALA A 46 15.06 -10.62 -15.65
CA ALA A 46 15.02 -12.06 -15.46
C ALA A 46 14.00 -12.75 -16.39
N ILE A 47 12.88 -12.07 -16.71
CA ILE A 47 11.78 -12.64 -17.51
C ILE A 47 11.86 -12.22 -18.98
N LEU A 48 12.10 -10.94 -19.26
CA LEU A 48 12.03 -10.36 -20.61
C LEU A 48 13.41 -10.23 -21.29
N GLY A 49 14.47 -10.68 -20.62
CA GLY A 49 15.84 -10.61 -21.10
C GLY A 49 16.62 -9.41 -20.56
N ALA A 50 17.94 -9.59 -20.51
CA ALA A 50 18.91 -8.64 -19.99
C ALA A 50 18.74 -7.23 -20.60
N GLU A 51 19.09 -6.23 -19.81
CA GLU A 51 18.99 -4.83 -20.20
C GLU A 51 20.13 -4.03 -19.58
N ASP A 52 21.08 -3.60 -20.40
CA ASP A 52 22.24 -2.84 -19.93
C ASP A 52 21.88 -1.38 -19.62
N ASN A 53 20.82 -0.85 -20.23
CA ASN A 53 20.38 0.50 -19.95
C ASN A 53 19.54 0.55 -18.67
N LYS A 54 20.07 1.21 -17.63
CA LYS A 54 19.41 1.29 -16.31
C LYS A 54 17.97 1.81 -16.36
N PHE A 55 17.66 2.77 -17.22
CA PHE A 55 16.29 3.28 -17.35
C PHE A 55 15.33 2.21 -17.86
N TRP A 56 15.73 1.44 -18.88
CA TRP A 56 14.91 0.37 -19.42
C TRP A 56 14.85 -0.86 -18.50
N HIS A 57 15.93 -1.12 -17.77
CA HIS A 57 15.98 -2.14 -16.72
C HIS A 57 14.87 -1.87 -15.68
N ASP A 58 14.88 -0.66 -15.11
CA ASP A 58 13.92 -0.27 -14.07
C ASP A 58 12.50 -0.20 -14.61
N ARG A 59 12.34 0.27 -15.86
CA ARG A 59 11.03 0.28 -16.51
C ARG A 59 10.48 -1.14 -16.69
N LYS A 60 11.29 -2.12 -17.09
CA LYS A 60 10.86 -3.52 -17.23
C LYS A 60 10.35 -4.05 -15.89
N GLY A 61 11.12 -3.88 -14.82
CA GLY A 61 10.71 -4.30 -13.46
C GLY A 61 9.44 -3.60 -13.00
N ALA A 62 9.39 -2.26 -13.13
CA ALA A 62 8.23 -1.46 -12.74
C ALA A 62 6.95 -1.86 -13.50
N GLN A 63 7.03 -2.17 -14.80
CA GLN A 63 5.86 -2.55 -15.59
C GLN A 63 5.30 -3.92 -15.20
N ILE A 64 6.14 -4.90 -14.89
CA ILE A 64 5.69 -6.22 -14.42
C ILE A 64 5.05 -6.09 -13.03
N ASN A 65 5.68 -5.34 -12.12
CA ASN A 65 5.11 -5.06 -10.81
C ASN A 65 3.76 -4.32 -10.92
N ALA A 66 3.62 -3.39 -11.87
CA ALA A 66 2.36 -2.68 -12.10
C ALA A 66 1.20 -3.63 -12.46
N ILE A 67 1.43 -4.77 -13.11
CA ILE A 67 0.38 -5.78 -13.37
C ILE A 67 -0.18 -6.31 -12.04
N ARG A 68 0.72 -6.64 -11.10
CA ARG A 68 0.35 -7.16 -9.78
C ARG A 68 -0.35 -6.07 -8.95
N THR A 69 0.24 -4.88 -8.88
CA THR A 69 -0.29 -3.76 -8.10
C THR A 69 -1.67 -3.33 -8.58
N ARG A 70 -1.87 -3.19 -9.90
CA ARG A 70 -3.19 -2.82 -10.45
C ARG A 70 -4.26 -3.86 -10.14
N LYS A 71 -3.93 -5.15 -10.24
CA LYS A 71 -4.85 -6.24 -9.85
C LYS A 71 -5.17 -6.17 -8.35
N GLY A 72 -4.15 -6.05 -7.50
CA GLY A 72 -4.33 -5.97 -6.04
C GLY A 72 -5.22 -4.81 -5.62
N ILE A 73 -4.96 -3.61 -6.15
CA ILE A 73 -5.81 -2.43 -5.89
C ILE A 73 -7.23 -2.64 -6.42
N ALA A 74 -7.38 -3.13 -7.66
CA ALA A 74 -8.71 -3.33 -8.26
C ALA A 74 -9.57 -4.36 -7.51
N GLU A 75 -8.96 -5.39 -6.92
CA GLU A 75 -9.65 -6.46 -6.18
C GLU A 75 -9.85 -6.16 -4.69
N ALA A 76 -9.22 -5.10 -4.16
CA ALA A 76 -9.36 -4.70 -2.76
C ALA A 76 -10.69 -3.98 -2.49
N ASP A 77 -11.23 -4.17 -1.28
CA ASP A 77 -12.33 -3.38 -0.73
C ASP A 77 -11.78 -2.10 -0.07
N VAL A 78 -10.63 -2.22 0.60
CA VAL A 78 -9.90 -1.11 1.23
C VAL A 78 -8.44 -1.13 0.78
N VAL A 79 -7.90 0.03 0.42
CA VAL A 79 -6.48 0.21 0.14
C VAL A 79 -5.87 1.05 1.26
N VAL A 80 -4.79 0.54 1.86
CA VAL A 80 -3.98 1.28 2.83
C VAL A 80 -2.68 1.67 2.15
N VAL A 81 -2.33 2.95 2.17
CA VAL A 81 -1.08 3.45 1.59
C VAL A 81 -0.21 4.07 2.67
N ARG A 82 0.96 3.47 2.93
CA ARG A 82 1.96 3.96 3.88
C ARG A 82 2.97 4.89 3.23
N PHE A 83 3.08 6.10 3.78
CA PHE A 83 4.19 7.01 3.52
C PHE A 83 5.16 7.05 4.69
N GLY A 84 6.41 6.66 4.45
CA GLY A 84 7.51 6.69 5.42
C GLY A 84 8.58 7.72 5.04
N GLU A 85 9.51 7.95 5.96
CA GLU A 85 10.44 9.09 5.90
C GLU A 85 11.59 8.89 4.91
N GLN A 86 11.85 7.64 4.50
CA GLN A 86 12.96 7.31 3.62
C GLN A 86 12.54 7.31 2.15
N TYR A 87 13.42 7.88 1.32
CA TYR A 87 13.25 8.00 -0.13
C TYR A 87 12.00 8.78 -0.55
N LYS A 88 11.95 9.12 -1.83
CA LYS A 88 10.78 9.75 -2.43
C LYS A 88 9.80 8.66 -2.89
N GLN A 89 8.70 8.49 -2.16
CA GLN A 89 7.72 7.41 -2.40
C GLN A 89 6.69 7.75 -3.49
N TRP A 90 7.17 8.08 -4.68
CA TRP A 90 6.31 8.43 -5.81
C TRP A 90 5.42 7.29 -6.27
N ASN A 91 5.87 6.04 -6.12
CA ASN A 91 5.06 4.86 -6.36
C ASN A 91 3.86 4.79 -5.40
N ALA A 92 4.05 5.10 -4.11
CA ALA A 92 2.97 5.11 -3.13
C ALA A 92 1.94 6.22 -3.44
N ALA A 93 2.41 7.42 -3.80
CA ALA A 93 1.53 8.51 -4.25
C ALA A 93 0.74 8.14 -5.51
N PHE A 94 1.38 7.45 -6.46
CA PHE A 94 0.71 6.97 -7.67
C PHE A 94 -0.35 5.90 -7.33
N ASP A 95 -0.05 4.95 -6.46
CA ASP A 95 -0.98 3.93 -6.01
C ASP A 95 -2.19 4.53 -5.27
N ALA A 96 -1.98 5.53 -4.40
CA ALA A 96 -3.05 6.25 -3.72
C ALA A 96 -3.96 6.96 -4.73
N GLY A 97 -3.38 7.68 -5.70
CA GLY A 97 -4.14 8.34 -6.77
C GLY A 97 -4.91 7.35 -7.64
N TYR A 98 -4.32 6.20 -7.97
CA TYR A 98 -4.97 5.15 -8.75
C TYR A 98 -6.12 4.49 -7.97
N ALA A 99 -5.94 4.22 -6.68
CA ALA A 99 -6.99 3.72 -5.79
C ALA A 99 -8.17 4.69 -5.69
N ALA A 100 -7.87 5.98 -5.49
CA ALA A 100 -8.87 7.04 -5.46
C ALA A 100 -9.64 7.15 -6.78
N ALA A 101 -8.94 7.10 -7.91
CA ALA A 101 -9.57 7.14 -9.24
C ALA A 101 -10.51 5.95 -9.51
N LEU A 102 -10.22 4.78 -8.92
CA LEU A 102 -11.09 3.60 -8.98
C LEU A 102 -12.23 3.62 -7.95
N GLY A 103 -12.34 4.68 -7.12
CA GLY A 103 -13.36 4.78 -6.07
C GLY A 103 -13.15 3.80 -4.92
N LYS A 104 -11.91 3.37 -4.66
CA LYS A 104 -11.61 2.47 -3.54
C LYS A 104 -11.63 3.22 -2.22
N SER A 105 -12.10 2.55 -1.17
CA SER A 105 -11.96 3.06 0.20
C SER A 105 -10.48 3.17 0.55
N LEU A 106 -10.03 4.38 0.82
CA LEU A 106 -8.61 4.71 0.95
C LEU A 106 -8.29 5.12 2.40
N ILE A 107 -7.27 4.49 2.97
CA ILE A 107 -6.67 4.87 4.25
C ILE A 107 -5.22 5.27 3.98
N ILE A 108 -4.81 6.44 4.43
CA ILE A 108 -3.42 6.88 4.34
C ILE A 108 -2.77 6.73 5.71
N LEU A 109 -1.54 6.22 5.74
CA LEU A 109 -0.75 6.07 6.95
C LEU A 109 0.55 6.88 6.82
N HIS A 110 0.68 8.01 7.52
CA HIS A 110 1.88 8.85 7.45
C HIS A 110 2.18 9.54 8.79
N GLY A 111 3.46 9.86 9.05
CA GLY A 111 3.86 10.68 10.20
C GLY A 111 3.64 12.18 9.94
N ALA A 112 3.78 13.02 10.97
CA ALA A 112 3.52 14.47 10.87
C ALA A 112 4.34 15.17 9.77
N GLU A 113 5.56 14.69 9.51
CA GLU A 113 6.50 15.23 8.51
C GLU A 113 5.93 15.26 7.08
N HIS A 114 4.96 14.39 6.76
CA HIS A 114 4.39 14.30 5.42
C HIS A 114 3.07 15.09 5.23
N ALA A 115 2.47 15.60 6.31
CA ALA A 115 1.11 16.17 6.28
C ALA A 115 0.93 17.29 5.24
N HIS A 116 1.91 18.20 5.11
CA HIS A 116 1.80 19.26 4.11
C HIS A 116 1.94 18.73 2.68
N ALA A 117 2.84 17.78 2.45
CA ALA A 117 3.13 17.23 1.13
C ALA A 117 2.02 16.29 0.64
N LEU A 118 1.27 15.68 1.57
CA LEU A 118 0.20 14.72 1.27
C LEU A 118 -1.20 15.31 1.35
N LYS A 119 -1.38 16.61 1.60
CA LYS A 119 -2.71 17.23 1.81
C LYS A 119 -3.74 16.91 0.71
N GLU A 120 -3.35 16.82 -0.57
CA GLU A 120 -4.25 16.41 -1.65
C GLU A 120 -4.56 14.90 -1.65
N VAL A 121 -3.60 14.08 -1.24
CA VAL A 121 -3.78 12.62 -1.08
C VAL A 121 -4.68 12.34 0.13
N ASP A 122 -4.45 13.05 1.24
CA ASP A 122 -5.25 12.99 2.46
C ASP A 122 -6.69 13.42 2.21
N ALA A 123 -6.90 14.44 1.38
CA ALA A 123 -8.23 14.90 0.98
C ALA A 123 -9.03 13.84 0.19
N ALA A 124 -8.35 12.90 -0.48
CA ALA A 124 -8.98 11.78 -1.17
C ALA A 124 -9.24 10.57 -0.27
N ALA A 125 -8.67 10.55 0.94
CA ALA A 125 -8.76 9.44 1.87
C ALA A 125 -10.04 9.51 2.73
N LEU A 126 -10.54 8.35 3.15
CA LEU A 126 -11.63 8.24 4.14
C LEU A 126 -11.09 8.31 5.57
N ALA A 127 -9.80 8.01 5.75
CA ALA A 127 -9.10 8.14 7.03
C ALA A 127 -7.60 8.40 6.80
N VAL A 128 -7.03 9.23 7.67
CA VAL A 128 -5.58 9.44 7.78
C VAL A 128 -5.14 8.96 9.16
N ALA A 129 -4.31 7.93 9.18
CA ALA A 129 -3.72 7.35 10.37
C ALA A 129 -2.26 7.78 10.52
N THR A 130 -1.79 7.86 11.76
CA THR A 130 -0.40 8.14 12.12
C THR A 130 0.33 6.90 12.64
N GLU A 131 -0.42 5.90 13.13
CA GLU A 131 0.11 4.65 13.68
C GLU A 131 -0.57 3.42 13.04
N PRO A 132 0.15 2.31 12.80
CA PRO A 132 -0.43 1.06 12.31
C PRO A 132 -1.64 0.57 13.12
N ARG A 133 -1.63 0.75 14.45
CA ARG A 133 -2.74 0.34 15.31
C ARG A 133 -4.07 1.03 14.95
N GLN A 134 -4.03 2.27 14.48
CA GLN A 134 -5.24 3.00 14.12
C GLN A 134 -5.88 2.39 12.87
N VAL A 135 -5.07 1.89 11.93
CA VAL A 135 -5.58 1.14 10.78
C VAL A 135 -6.30 -0.13 11.25
N VAL A 136 -5.71 -0.87 12.20
CA VAL A 136 -6.34 -2.07 12.78
C VAL A 136 -7.69 -1.73 13.43
N GLU A 137 -7.77 -0.66 14.21
CA GLU A 137 -9.02 -0.24 14.85
C GLU A 137 -10.07 0.22 13.82
N ILE A 138 -9.67 0.90 12.75
CA ILE A 138 -10.58 1.23 11.64
C ILE A 138 -11.13 -0.06 11.01
N LEU A 139 -10.29 -1.05 10.70
CA LEU A 139 -10.72 -2.31 10.13
C LEU A 139 -11.67 -3.08 11.06
N ARG A 140 -11.37 -3.10 12.37
CA ARG A 140 -12.25 -3.70 13.39
C ARG A 140 -13.61 -3.03 13.41
N TYR A 141 -13.64 -1.70 13.39
CA TYR A 141 -14.89 -0.95 13.38
C TYR A 141 -15.70 -1.21 12.10
N VAL A 142 -15.06 -1.21 10.93
CA VAL A 142 -15.73 -1.52 9.65
C VAL A 142 -16.38 -2.90 9.66
N LEU A 143 -15.73 -3.90 10.27
CA LEU A 143 -16.25 -5.27 10.33
C LEU A 143 -17.33 -5.49 11.39
N SER A 144 -17.23 -4.83 12.54
CA SER A 144 -18.03 -5.17 13.74
C SER A 144 -18.94 -4.05 14.24
N GLY A 145 -18.75 -2.81 13.77
CA GLY A 145 -19.42 -1.62 14.29
C GLY A 145 -19.08 -1.27 15.75
N SER A 146 -18.09 -1.94 16.36
CA SER A 146 -17.74 -1.79 17.78
C SER A 146 -16.53 -0.87 17.96
N LEU A 147 -16.56 -0.04 18.99
CA LEU A 147 -15.44 0.84 19.36
C LEU A 147 -14.28 0.05 20.00
N PRO A 148 -13.04 0.56 19.95
CA PRO A 148 -11.93 0.03 20.73
C PRO A 148 -12.26 0.10 22.23
N ALA A 149 -11.84 -0.90 22.99
CA ALA A 149 -11.96 -0.93 24.46
C ALA A 149 -10.89 -0.07 25.15
#